data_AF-A0A813BW51-F1
#
_entry.id   AF-A0A813BW51-F1
#
_cell.length_a   1.000
_cell.length_b   1.000
_cell.length_c   1.000
_cell.angle_alpha   90.00
_cell.angle_beta   90.00
_cell.angle_gamma   90.00
#
_symmetry.space_group_name_H-M   'P 1'
#
loop_
_entity.id
_entity.type
_entity.pdbx_description
1 polymer ?
#
loop_
_entity_poly.entity_id
_entity_poly.type
_entity_poly.pdbx_seq_one_letter_code
_entity_poly.pdbx_strand_id
1 'polypeptide(L)'
;MASMIDSEAFFASRCERAGLSGQVVKKLKSLGWSTYATFACSVLDQNDEKSWIDKVIQPVLGDDRSDAARLRRMFLEAYTHTAADLKRQTELTEQDAPRRLPPQELDSRLALLQEKILPLKIQGRLEPSHHLINTVCQMVDDQRIRYVPWSACTTRAQEINSVREVASMKVWQPDKSGVIKQVTQGPDIQASTCNELDVMQALRRRGVAYAVGQLMSFASHELVISMLFDELQRADREIHVRLGELTRGGLSLGPGGELPLDLPLREVPPTGEPPKKKKKKKKTDKKQNDDDPEG
;
A
#
# COMPACT_ATOMS: atom_id res chain seq x y z
N MET A 1 0.87 -2.95 15.84
CA MET A 1 1.85 -1.84 15.78
C MET A 1 3.19 -2.49 15.61
N ALA A 2 3.88 -2.23 14.51
CA ALA A 2 5.09 -2.98 14.19
C ALA A 2 6.17 -2.02 13.72
N SER A 3 6.77 -1.35 14.70
CA SER A 3 7.93 -0.49 14.54
C SER A 3 9.20 -1.35 14.43
N MET A 4 10.30 -0.77 13.93
CA MET A 4 11.63 -1.42 13.93
C MET A 4 12.02 -1.89 15.34
N ILE A 5 11.56 -1.17 16.36
CA ILE A 5 11.81 -1.51 17.76
C ILE A 5 11.01 -2.72 18.27
N ASP A 6 9.93 -3.10 17.58
CA ASP A 6 9.04 -4.20 17.94
C ASP A 6 9.32 -5.48 17.13
N SER A 7 10.25 -5.43 16.18
CA SER A 7 10.61 -6.59 15.35
C SER A 7 11.54 -7.55 16.07
N GLU A 8 11.06 -8.76 16.36
CA GLU A 8 11.90 -9.84 16.91
C GLU A 8 12.99 -10.27 15.94
N ALA A 9 12.68 -10.33 14.64
CA ALA A 9 13.62 -10.74 13.60
C ALA A 9 14.78 -9.74 13.48
N PHE A 10 14.47 -8.45 13.54
CA PHE A 10 15.48 -7.40 13.50
C PHE A 10 16.36 -7.41 14.76
N PHE A 11 15.77 -7.59 15.95
CA PHE A 11 16.51 -7.70 17.20
C PHE A 11 17.47 -8.90 17.20
N ALA A 12 17.00 -10.09 16.80
CA ALA A 12 17.83 -11.30 16.73
C ALA A 12 19.03 -11.13 15.79
N SER A 13 18.80 -10.62 14.57
CA SER A 13 19.87 -10.35 13.62
C SER A 13 20.88 -9.34 14.15
N ARG A 14 20.44 -8.35 14.93
CA ARG A 14 21.38 -7.40 15.54
C ARG A 14 22.22 -8.04 16.65
N CYS A 15 21.61 -8.86 17.51
CA CYS A 15 22.33 -9.58 18.56
C CYS A 15 23.46 -10.44 17.98
N GLU A 16 23.19 -11.15 16.89
CA GLU A 16 24.22 -11.93 16.17
C GLU A 16 25.35 -11.04 15.64
N ARG A 17 25.01 -9.91 15.02
CA ARG A 17 26.02 -8.92 14.54
C ARG A 17 26.81 -8.26 15.67
N ALA A 18 26.26 -8.18 16.87
CA ALA A 18 26.95 -7.68 18.06
C ALA A 18 27.92 -8.72 18.66
N GLY A 19 27.92 -9.96 18.14
CA GLY A 19 28.76 -11.05 18.61
C GLY A 19 28.21 -11.77 19.84
N LEU A 20 26.91 -11.65 20.13
CA LEU A 20 26.26 -12.41 21.20
C LEU A 20 26.02 -13.86 20.76
N SER A 21 26.29 -14.81 21.65
CA SER A 21 26.03 -16.22 21.36
C SER A 21 24.52 -16.50 21.22
N GLY A 22 24.16 -17.47 20.37
CA GLY A 22 22.76 -17.86 20.19
C GLY A 22 22.07 -18.36 21.46
N GLN A 23 22.83 -18.81 22.46
CA GLN A 23 22.29 -19.17 23.78
C GLN A 23 21.83 -17.94 24.58
N VAL A 24 22.61 -16.86 24.54
CA VAL A 24 22.25 -15.58 25.16
C VAL A 24 20.98 -15.02 24.53
N VAL A 25 20.87 -15.06 23.19
CA VAL A 25 19.66 -14.60 22.48
C VAL A 25 18.42 -15.41 22.87
N LYS A 26 18.53 -16.73 23.01
CA LYS A 26 17.42 -17.58 23.50
C LYS A 26 17.02 -17.24 24.93
N LYS A 27 17.98 -16.96 25.82
CA LYS A 27 17.70 -16.55 27.20
C LYS A 27 17.00 -15.19 27.25
N LEU A 28 17.45 -14.20 26.48
CA LEU A 28 16.78 -12.90 26.34
C LEU A 28 15.31 -13.08 25.93
N LYS A 29 15.06 -13.96 24.94
CA LYS A 29 13.70 -14.29 24.51
C LYS A 29 12.86 -14.93 25.63
N SER A 30 13.44 -15.85 26.41
CA SER A 30 12.73 -16.49 27.54
C SER A 30 12.37 -15.53 28.69
N LEU A 31 13.15 -14.45 28.84
CA LEU A 31 12.89 -13.39 29.82
C LEU A 31 11.88 -12.34 29.33
N GLY A 32 11.34 -12.50 28.13
CA GLY A 32 10.42 -11.53 27.51
C GLY A 32 11.11 -10.33 26.86
N TRP A 33 12.44 -10.36 26.70
CA TRP A 33 13.22 -9.33 26.00
C TRP A 33 13.54 -9.78 24.58
N SER A 34 12.48 -9.95 23.78
CA SER A 34 12.60 -10.39 22.37
C SER A 34 12.71 -9.23 21.37
N THR A 35 12.53 -7.98 21.83
CA THR A 35 12.49 -6.79 20.97
C THR A 35 13.30 -5.64 21.60
N TYR A 36 13.64 -4.62 20.81
CA TYR A 36 14.30 -3.44 21.36
C TYR A 36 13.43 -2.69 22.35
N ALA A 37 12.12 -2.57 22.09
CA ALA A 37 11.19 -1.90 22.99
C ALA A 37 11.12 -2.57 24.37
N THR A 38 11.02 -3.90 24.39
CA THR A 38 10.96 -4.67 25.65
C THR A 38 12.30 -4.66 26.38
N PHE A 39 13.42 -4.77 25.65
CA PHE A 39 14.74 -4.76 26.24
C PHE A 39 15.16 -3.39 26.77
N ALA A 40 14.80 -2.31 26.09
CA ALA A 40 15.06 -0.93 26.53
C ALA A 40 14.39 -0.59 27.86
N CYS A 41 13.23 -1.20 28.13
CA CYS A 41 12.45 -1.02 29.35
C CYS A 41 12.81 -2.01 30.47
N SER A 42 13.84 -2.85 30.29
CA SER A 42 14.27 -3.83 31.30
C SER A 42 14.77 -3.18 32.61
N VAL A 43 15.35 -1.97 32.52
CA VAL A 43 15.85 -1.19 33.65
C VAL A 43 15.39 0.26 33.52
N LEU A 44 14.81 0.81 34.59
CA LEU A 44 14.28 2.18 34.64
C LEU A 44 15.37 3.24 34.85
N ASP A 45 16.40 2.94 35.65
CA ASP A 45 17.52 3.85 35.91
C ASP A 45 18.80 3.33 35.25
N GLN A 46 19.29 4.07 34.25
CA GLN A 46 20.46 3.68 33.48
C GLN A 46 21.78 3.90 34.21
N ASN A 47 21.76 4.79 35.21
CA ASN A 47 22.93 5.17 35.98
C ASN A 47 23.17 4.21 37.16
N ASP A 48 22.17 3.42 37.53
CA ASP A 48 22.32 2.40 38.56
C ASP A 48 22.91 1.10 38.00
N GLU A 49 24.23 1.00 38.04
CA GLU A 49 24.99 -0.16 37.59
C GLU A 49 24.65 -1.45 38.36
N LYS A 50 24.24 -1.34 39.63
CA LYS A 50 23.84 -2.51 40.43
C LYS A 50 22.55 -3.12 39.90
N SER A 51 21.55 -2.28 39.63
CA SER A 51 20.29 -2.73 39.05
C SER A 51 20.48 -3.42 37.69
N TRP A 52 21.42 -2.92 36.88
CA TRP A 52 21.76 -3.52 35.59
C TRP A 52 22.41 -4.91 35.76
N ILE A 53 23.36 -5.04 36.68
CA ILE A 53 24.04 -6.31 36.94
C ILE A 53 23.03 -7.34 37.45
N ASP A 54 22.24 -6.98 38.46
CA ASP A 54 21.34 -7.92 39.14
C ASP A 54 20.16 -8.31 38.27
N LYS A 55 19.58 -7.36 37.52
CA LYS A 55 18.37 -7.60 36.73
C LYS A 55 18.65 -8.11 35.33
N VAL A 56 19.80 -7.81 34.72
CA VAL A 56 20.06 -8.15 33.32
C VAL A 56 21.28 -9.07 33.14
N ILE A 57 22.42 -8.76 33.76
CA ILE A 57 23.63 -9.58 33.58
C ILE A 57 23.47 -10.94 34.26
N GLN A 58 23.05 -10.97 35.54
CA GLN A 58 22.93 -12.21 36.30
C GLN A 58 21.94 -13.20 35.68
N PRO A 59 20.73 -12.80 35.22
CA PRO A 59 19.78 -13.74 34.63
C PRO A 59 20.18 -14.22 33.23
N VAL A 60 20.93 -13.42 32.47
CA VAL A 60 21.26 -13.72 31.08
C VAL A 60 22.57 -14.49 30.97
N LEU A 61 23.66 -14.01 31.57
CA LEU A 61 24.97 -14.67 31.47
C LEU A 61 25.29 -15.55 32.68
N GLY A 62 24.75 -15.25 33.86
CA GLY A 62 25.18 -15.89 35.10
C GLY A 62 26.59 -15.42 35.51
N ASP A 63 27.46 -16.37 35.88
CA ASP A 63 28.80 -16.06 36.39
C ASP A 63 29.82 -15.70 35.30
N ASP A 64 29.56 -16.08 34.03
CA ASP A 64 30.45 -15.75 32.92
C ASP A 64 30.17 -14.32 32.40
N ARG A 65 31.04 -13.38 32.74
CA ARG A 65 30.87 -11.95 32.40
C ARG A 65 31.54 -11.54 31.08
N SER A 66 32.03 -12.49 30.29
CA SER A 66 32.75 -12.21 29.04
C SER A 66 31.95 -11.36 28.04
N ASP A 67 30.64 -11.60 27.93
CA ASP A 67 29.72 -10.88 27.03
C ASP A 67 29.06 -9.63 27.63
N ALA A 68 29.40 -9.26 28.88
CA ALA A 68 28.72 -8.17 29.60
C ALA A 68 28.81 -6.81 28.87
N ALA A 69 29.98 -6.50 28.29
CA ALA A 69 30.18 -5.27 27.52
C ALA A 69 29.35 -5.25 26.22
N ARG A 70 29.18 -6.40 25.56
CA ARG A 70 28.37 -6.54 24.33
C ARG A 70 26.89 -6.35 24.65
N LEU A 71 26.42 -6.91 25.77
CA LEU A 71 25.05 -6.71 26.26
C LEU A 71 24.77 -5.27 26.67
N ARG A 72 25.71 -4.60 27.35
CA ARG A 72 25.57 -3.18 27.69
C ARG A 72 25.47 -2.31 26.43
N ARG A 73 26.28 -2.58 25.41
CA ARG A 73 26.17 -1.92 24.11
C ARG A 73 24.80 -2.14 23.46
N MET A 74 24.31 -3.39 23.45
CA MET A 74 22.99 -3.71 22.91
C MET A 74 21.87 -2.99 23.66
N PHE A 75 21.98 -2.82 24.98
CA PHE A 75 20.99 -2.11 25.77
C PHE A 75 20.96 -0.60 25.46
N LEU A 76 22.14 0.03 25.36
CA LEU A 76 22.24 1.44 24.97
C LEU A 76 21.66 1.67 23.56
N GLU A 77 21.91 0.74 22.64
CA GLU A 77 21.32 0.76 21.31
C GLU A 77 19.79 0.60 21.36
N ALA A 78 19.28 -0.33 22.17
CA ALA A 78 17.84 -0.51 22.38
C ALA A 78 17.16 0.74 22.89
N TYR A 79 17.75 1.37 23.90
CA TYR A 79 17.22 2.57 24.50
C TYR A 79 17.22 3.75 23.54
N THR A 80 18.33 3.99 22.84
CA THR A 80 18.41 5.11 21.88
C THR A 80 17.42 4.95 20.73
N HIS A 81 17.25 3.73 20.21
CA HIS A 81 16.23 3.46 19.19
C HIS A 81 14.79 3.65 19.70
N THR A 82 14.49 3.18 20.91
CA THR A 82 13.17 3.31 21.51
C THR A 82 12.84 4.78 21.82
N ALA A 83 13.79 5.54 22.36
CA ALA A 83 13.63 6.97 22.62
C ALA A 83 13.42 7.77 21.32
N ALA A 84 14.17 7.43 20.25
CA ALA A 84 14.01 8.07 18.95
C ALA A 84 12.65 7.76 18.30
N ASP A 85 12.17 6.51 18.39
CA ASP A 85 10.86 6.14 17.85
C ASP A 85 9.71 6.81 18.64
N LEU A 86 9.81 6.86 19.98
CA LEU A 86 8.83 7.59 20.81
C LEU A 86 8.77 9.07 20.45
N LYS A 87 9.94 9.72 20.32
CA LYS A 87 10.01 11.14 19.90
C LYS A 87 9.37 11.35 18.53
N ARG A 88 9.67 10.48 17.57
CA ARG A 88 9.06 10.53 16.23
C ARG A 88 7.55 10.34 16.28
N GLN A 89 7.04 9.42 17.09
CA GLN A 89 5.59 9.22 17.24
C GLN A 89 4.89 10.46 17.80
N THR A 90 5.55 11.21 18.69
CA THR A 90 5.01 12.47 19.23
C THR A 90 5.11 13.65 18.27
N GLU A 91 6.08 13.64 17.34
CA GLU A 91 6.37 14.75 16.41
C GLU A 91 5.86 14.50 14.98
N LEU A 92 5.19 13.37 14.74
CA LEU A 92 4.82 12.92 13.39
C LEU A 92 3.89 13.93 12.70
N THR A 93 4.30 14.40 11.52
CA THR A 93 3.51 15.30 10.67
C THR A 93 3.19 14.59 9.34
N GLU A 94 2.04 14.86 8.72
CA GLU A 94 1.57 14.19 7.48
C GLU A 94 2.54 14.25 6.28
N GLN A 95 3.56 15.12 6.31
CA GLN A 95 4.54 15.29 5.24
C GLN A 95 5.79 14.39 5.37
N ASP A 96 5.90 13.60 6.44
CA ASP A 96 7.07 12.76 6.64
C ASP A 96 7.17 11.63 5.62
N ALA A 97 8.42 11.32 5.24
CA ALA A 97 8.70 10.26 4.27
C ALA A 97 8.25 8.87 4.80
N PRO A 98 7.83 7.95 3.90
CA PRO A 98 7.38 6.62 4.29
C PRO A 98 8.41 5.90 5.16
N ARG A 99 7.94 5.34 6.29
CA ARG A 99 8.75 4.48 7.16
C ARG A 99 9.29 3.32 6.32
N ARG A 100 10.61 3.13 6.33
CA ARG A 100 11.24 1.96 5.70
C ARG A 100 11.25 0.82 6.71
N LEU A 101 10.56 -0.27 6.39
CA LEU A 101 10.66 -1.48 7.19
C LEU A 101 12.07 -2.06 7.08
N PRO A 102 12.65 -2.55 8.19
CA PRO A 102 13.90 -3.29 8.13
C PRO A 102 13.74 -4.51 7.21
N PRO A 103 14.76 -4.84 6.39
CA PRO A 103 14.67 -5.95 5.45
C PRO A 103 14.41 -7.29 6.15
N GLN A 104 14.97 -7.50 7.35
CA GLN A 104 14.76 -8.73 8.13
C GLN A 104 13.29 -8.91 8.55
N GLU A 105 12.60 -7.82 8.87
CA GLU A 105 11.18 -7.84 9.23
C GLU A 105 10.30 -8.02 7.99
N LEU A 106 10.69 -7.44 6.86
CA LEU A 106 10.01 -7.67 5.59
C LEU A 106 10.06 -9.14 5.18
N ASP A 107 11.26 -9.73 5.23
CA ASP A 107 11.47 -11.14 4.86
C ASP A 107 10.68 -12.08 5.77
N SER A 108 10.65 -11.81 7.09
CA SER A 108 9.87 -12.61 8.04
C SER A 108 8.37 -12.54 7.75
N ARG A 109 7.83 -11.35 7.48
CA ARG A 109 6.40 -11.18 7.14
C ARG A 109 6.03 -11.80 5.81
N LEU A 110 6.89 -11.67 4.80
CA LEU A 110 6.68 -12.30 3.50
C LEU A 110 6.68 -13.82 3.62
N ALA A 111 7.59 -14.40 4.40
CA ALA A 111 7.61 -15.84 4.68
C ALA A 111 6.31 -16.31 5.38
N LEU A 112 5.88 -15.61 6.42
CA LEU A 112 4.63 -15.91 7.13
C LEU A 112 3.39 -15.77 6.24
N LEU A 113 3.40 -14.81 5.31
CA LEU A 113 2.33 -14.66 4.34
C LEU A 113 2.36 -15.78 3.30
N GLN A 114 3.54 -16.15 2.81
CA GLN A 114 3.75 -17.22 1.82
C GLN A 114 3.18 -18.56 2.32
N GLU A 115 3.31 -18.87 3.61
CA GLU A 115 2.72 -20.07 4.21
C GLU A 115 1.18 -20.06 4.17
N LYS A 116 0.57 -18.88 4.31
CA LYS A 116 -0.89 -18.71 4.38
C LYS A 116 -1.58 -18.73 3.03
N ILE A 117 -0.88 -18.41 1.94
CA ILE A 117 -1.48 -18.21 0.61
C ILE A 117 -1.20 -19.35 -0.37
N LEU A 118 -0.67 -20.49 0.10
CA LEU A 118 -0.49 -21.68 -0.73
C LEU A 118 -1.81 -22.09 -1.40
N PRO A 119 -1.81 -22.47 -2.69
CA PRO A 119 -0.66 -22.78 -3.55
C PRO A 119 -0.01 -21.57 -4.27
N LEU A 120 -0.48 -20.34 -4.03
CA LEU A 120 0.06 -19.15 -4.68
C LEU A 120 1.48 -18.83 -4.17
N LYS A 121 2.41 -18.49 -5.08
CA LYS A 121 3.78 -18.12 -4.73
C LYS A 121 4.03 -16.62 -4.95
N ILE A 122 4.55 -15.95 -3.93
CA ILE A 122 4.97 -14.54 -3.95
C ILE A 122 6.35 -14.45 -4.61
N GLN A 123 6.39 -14.60 -5.94
CA GLN A 123 7.64 -14.54 -6.70
C GLN A 123 7.44 -13.81 -8.02
N GLY A 124 8.50 -13.14 -8.50
CA GLY A 124 8.53 -12.51 -9.82
C GLY A 124 7.45 -11.45 -10.01
N ARG A 125 6.41 -11.76 -10.79
CA ARG A 125 5.31 -10.81 -11.07
C ARG A 125 4.39 -10.57 -9.88
N LEU A 126 4.35 -11.46 -8.89
CA LEU A 126 3.52 -11.30 -7.69
C LEU A 126 4.27 -10.71 -6.51
N GLU A 127 5.58 -10.54 -6.63
CA GLU A 127 6.42 -9.97 -5.59
C GLU A 127 6.34 -8.44 -5.63
N PRO A 128 5.75 -7.79 -4.61
CA PRO A 128 5.63 -6.33 -4.56
C PRO A 128 6.99 -5.66 -4.34
N SER A 129 7.15 -4.44 -4.82
CA SER A 129 8.31 -3.60 -4.47
C SER A 129 8.32 -3.24 -2.99
N HIS A 130 9.51 -3.02 -2.43
CA HIS A 130 9.62 -2.56 -1.05
C HIS A 130 9.02 -1.15 -0.89
N HIS A 131 9.12 -0.31 -1.92
CA HIS A 131 8.43 0.97 -1.97
C HIS A 131 6.92 0.85 -1.76
N LEU A 132 6.26 -0.10 -2.45
CA LEU A 132 4.83 -0.33 -2.31
C LEU A 132 4.47 -0.76 -0.87
N ILE A 133 5.23 -1.71 -0.29
CA ILE A 133 5.01 -2.17 1.09
C ILE A 133 5.18 -1.01 2.09
N ASN A 134 6.24 -0.21 1.95
CA ASN A 134 6.50 0.93 2.84
C ASN A 134 5.38 1.98 2.77
N THR A 135 4.83 2.21 1.58
CA THR A 135 3.70 3.12 1.39
C THR A 135 2.47 2.65 2.16
N VAL A 136 2.20 1.34 2.16
CA VAL A 136 1.09 0.74 2.90
C VAL A 136 1.31 0.84 4.41
N CYS A 137 2.51 0.53 4.89
CA CYS A 137 2.81 0.68 6.31
C CYS A 137 2.69 2.13 6.78
N GLN A 138 3.05 3.10 5.93
CA GLN A 138 2.79 4.50 6.24
C GLN A 138 1.29 4.79 6.38
N MET A 139 0.41 4.21 5.55
CA MET A 139 -1.05 4.39 5.72
C MET A 139 -1.56 3.88 7.07
N VAL A 140 -0.97 2.81 7.58
CA VAL A 140 -1.30 2.26 8.90
C VAL A 140 -0.78 3.16 10.01
N ASP A 141 0.47 3.64 9.89
CA ASP A 141 1.08 4.58 10.85
C ASP A 141 0.31 5.91 10.91
N ASP A 142 -0.05 6.48 9.75
CA ASP A 142 -0.83 7.72 9.61
C ASP A 142 -2.32 7.51 9.99
N GLN A 143 -2.75 6.26 10.20
CA GLN A 143 -4.15 5.87 10.43
C GLN A 143 -5.12 6.37 9.34
N ARG A 144 -4.64 6.54 8.10
CA ARG A 144 -5.41 7.10 6.99
C ARG A 144 -5.19 6.32 5.70
N ILE A 145 -6.29 5.85 5.13
CA ILE A 145 -6.28 5.12 3.85
C ILE A 145 -6.05 6.12 2.71
N ARG A 146 -5.08 5.81 1.84
CA ARG A 146 -4.82 6.54 0.59
C ARG A 146 -5.02 5.58 -0.59
N TYR A 147 -5.57 6.10 -1.68
CA TYR A 147 -5.72 5.30 -2.89
C TYR A 147 -4.35 5.00 -3.50
N VAL A 148 -4.02 3.72 -3.64
CA VAL A 148 -2.84 3.28 -4.38
C VAL A 148 -3.26 2.98 -5.82
N PRO A 149 -2.81 3.77 -6.81
CA PRO A 149 -3.15 3.52 -8.20
C PRO A 149 -2.54 2.20 -8.68
N TRP A 150 -3.19 1.55 -9.65
CA TRP A 150 -2.75 0.26 -10.16
C TRP A 150 -1.34 0.34 -10.77
N SER A 151 -1.04 1.47 -11.38
CA SER A 151 0.24 1.78 -11.98
C SER A 151 1.35 1.98 -10.92
N ALA A 152 1.03 2.34 -9.67
CA ALA A 152 2.01 2.35 -8.58
C ALA A 152 2.28 0.96 -7.96
N CYS A 153 1.56 -0.08 -8.38
CA CYS A 153 1.72 -1.43 -7.85
C CYS A 153 2.91 -2.16 -8.50
N THR A 154 4.12 -1.64 -8.30
CA THR A 154 5.36 -2.08 -8.94
C THR A 154 5.90 -3.40 -8.39
N THR A 155 6.70 -4.11 -9.19
CA THR A 155 7.35 -5.36 -8.78
C THR A 155 8.69 -5.11 -8.12
N ARG A 156 9.17 -6.09 -7.33
CA ARG A 156 10.53 -6.07 -6.79
C ARG A 156 11.60 -6.03 -7.89
N ALA A 157 11.40 -6.75 -8.98
CA ALA A 157 12.31 -6.76 -10.12
C ALA A 157 12.41 -5.37 -10.80
N GLN A 158 11.28 -4.66 -10.96
CA GLN A 158 11.27 -3.29 -11.47
C GLN A 158 12.05 -2.36 -10.55
N GLU A 159 11.84 -2.46 -9.24
CA GLU A 159 12.57 -1.67 -8.25
C GLU A 159 14.09 -1.90 -8.33
N ILE A 160 14.55 -3.15 -8.37
CA ILE A 160 15.99 -3.48 -8.45
C ILE A 160 16.61 -3.03 -9.78
N ASN A 161 15.91 -3.23 -10.90
CA ASN A 161 16.44 -2.87 -12.21
C ASN A 161 16.52 -1.35 -12.40
N SER A 162 15.57 -0.60 -11.83
CA SER A 162 15.58 0.87 -11.88
C SER A 162 16.56 1.52 -10.89
N VAL A 163 17.08 0.77 -9.90
CA VAL A 163 18.13 1.25 -8.98
C VAL A 163 19.45 1.51 -9.71
N ARG A 164 19.65 1.00 -10.94
CA ARG A 164 20.94 1.15 -11.64
C ARG A 164 21.21 2.50 -12.32
N GLU A 165 20.24 3.40 -12.54
CA GLU A 165 20.53 4.57 -13.41
C GLU A 165 19.98 5.95 -13.01
N VAL A 166 19.13 6.15 -11.98
CA VAL A 166 18.37 7.42 -11.88
C VAL A 166 18.24 8.04 -10.49
N ALA A 167 19.14 7.78 -9.55
CA ALA A 167 19.16 8.53 -8.29
C ALA A 167 19.76 9.96 -8.43
N SER A 168 20.33 10.30 -9.59
CA SER A 168 21.08 11.55 -9.78
C SER A 168 20.93 12.25 -11.14
N MET A 169 20.12 11.73 -12.07
CA MET A 169 19.91 12.42 -13.36
C MET A 169 18.95 13.60 -13.18
N LYS A 170 19.56 14.76 -12.90
CA LYS A 170 18.92 16.08 -13.00
C LYS A 170 18.64 16.35 -14.47
N VAL A 171 17.39 16.21 -14.90
CA VAL A 171 17.00 16.55 -16.27
C VAL A 171 16.68 18.04 -16.30
N TRP A 172 17.39 18.77 -17.15
CA TRP A 172 17.11 20.17 -17.43
C TRP A 172 16.01 20.24 -18.48
N GLN A 173 14.82 20.72 -18.10
CA GLN A 173 13.69 20.89 -19.03
C GLN A 173 13.25 22.35 -19.07
N PRO A 174 12.93 22.90 -20.26
CA PRO A 174 12.35 24.24 -20.37
C PRO A 174 10.90 24.22 -19.87
N ASP A 175 10.57 25.19 -19.02
CA ASP A 175 9.20 25.50 -18.63
C ASP A 175 8.39 25.99 -19.85
N LYS A 176 7.06 26.11 -19.73
CA LYS A 176 6.18 26.64 -20.80
C LYS A 176 6.56 28.05 -21.29
N SER A 177 7.39 28.76 -20.52
CA SER A 177 7.97 30.08 -20.83
C SER A 177 9.40 30.02 -21.40
N GLY A 178 9.95 28.83 -21.68
CA GLY A 178 11.30 28.65 -22.24
C GLY A 178 12.45 28.77 -21.24
N VAL A 179 12.17 28.98 -19.95
CA VAL A 179 13.18 29.03 -18.90
C VAL A 179 13.57 27.62 -18.48
N ILE A 180 14.84 27.27 -18.64
CA ILE A 180 15.37 25.94 -18.28
C ILE A 180 15.44 25.84 -16.76
N LYS A 181 14.62 24.96 -16.17
CA LYS A 181 14.65 24.66 -14.74
C LYS A 181 15.17 23.24 -14.54
N GLN A 182 15.90 23.04 -13.44
CA GLN A 182 16.31 21.71 -13.01
C GLN A 182 15.08 20.97 -12.49
N VAL A 183 14.58 19.99 -13.24
CA VAL A 183 13.46 19.15 -12.83
C VAL A 183 14.01 17.81 -12.37
N THR A 184 13.75 17.47 -11.10
CA THR A 184 13.97 16.12 -10.61
C THR A 184 12.85 15.23 -11.14
N GLN A 185 12.98 14.74 -12.39
CA GLN A 185 12.17 13.61 -12.84
C GLN A 185 12.78 12.36 -12.22
N GLY A 186 12.28 11.96 -11.05
CA GLY A 186 12.44 10.58 -10.61
C GLY A 186 11.77 9.67 -11.65
N PRO A 187 12.31 8.48 -11.93
CA PRO A 187 11.64 7.56 -12.82
C PRO A 187 10.28 7.25 -12.21
N ASP A 188 9.21 7.55 -12.93
CA ASP A 188 7.89 7.09 -12.57
C ASP A 188 7.88 5.59 -12.89
N ILE A 189 8.43 4.79 -11.96
CA ILE A 189 8.43 3.32 -12.10
C ILE A 189 6.97 2.93 -11.99
N GLN A 190 6.37 2.60 -13.12
CA GLN A 190 4.97 2.22 -13.20
C GLN A 190 4.86 0.73 -13.54
N ALA A 191 3.90 0.07 -12.91
CA ALA A 191 3.48 -1.28 -13.25
C ALA A 191 2.81 -1.28 -14.63
N SER A 192 3.05 -2.33 -15.42
CA SER A 192 2.26 -2.57 -16.63
C SER A 192 0.80 -2.78 -16.22
N THR A 193 -0.12 -2.09 -16.89
CA THR A 193 -1.58 -2.25 -16.78
C THR A 193 -2.23 -2.33 -18.16
N CYS A 194 -1.47 -2.77 -19.18
CA CYS A 194 -1.88 -2.73 -20.58
C CYS A 194 -2.91 -3.82 -20.95
N ASN A 195 -2.97 -4.90 -20.17
CA ASN A 195 -3.91 -6.00 -20.38
C ASN A 195 -4.53 -6.44 -19.05
N GLU A 196 -5.61 -7.21 -19.16
CA GLU A 196 -6.39 -7.70 -18.02
C GLU A 196 -5.53 -8.51 -17.03
N LEU A 197 -4.67 -9.37 -17.55
CA LEU A 197 -3.76 -10.17 -16.74
C LEU A 197 -2.82 -9.27 -15.93
N ASP A 198 -2.22 -8.26 -16.56
CA ASP A 198 -1.32 -7.30 -15.92
C ASP A 198 -2.04 -6.51 -14.81
N VAL A 199 -3.30 -6.11 -15.04
CA VAL A 199 -4.15 -5.47 -14.02
C VAL A 199 -4.39 -6.43 -12.84
N MET A 200 -4.78 -7.67 -13.12
CA MET A 200 -4.98 -8.67 -12.07
C MET A 200 -3.68 -8.91 -11.27
N GLN A 201 -2.53 -9.04 -11.93
CA GLN A 201 -1.23 -9.20 -11.25
C GLN A 201 -0.87 -7.96 -10.41
N ALA A 202 -1.12 -6.75 -10.91
CA ALA A 202 -0.89 -5.51 -10.17
C ALA A 202 -1.77 -5.42 -8.92
N LEU A 203 -3.04 -5.77 -9.05
CA LEU A 203 -3.97 -5.81 -7.93
C LEU A 203 -3.55 -6.88 -6.90
N ARG A 204 -3.16 -8.08 -7.34
CA ARG A 204 -2.64 -9.11 -6.42
C ARG A 204 -1.41 -8.67 -5.66
N ARG A 205 -0.45 -7.99 -6.32
CA ARG A 205 0.69 -7.36 -5.64
C ARG A 205 0.25 -6.36 -4.57
N ARG A 206 -0.78 -5.55 -4.86
CA ARG A 206 -1.38 -4.65 -3.87
C ARG A 206 -1.96 -5.41 -2.68
N GLY A 207 -2.61 -6.55 -2.93
CA GLY A 207 -3.11 -7.44 -1.87
C GLY A 207 -2.00 -8.02 -0.99
N VAL A 208 -0.89 -8.46 -1.59
CA VAL A 208 0.30 -8.91 -0.85
C VAL A 208 0.86 -7.77 0.00
N ALA A 209 1.03 -6.58 -0.57
CA ALA A 209 1.53 -5.43 0.17
C ALA A 209 0.60 -5.03 1.34
N TYR A 210 -0.73 -5.10 1.15
CA TYR A 210 -1.71 -4.85 2.21
C TYR A 210 -1.64 -5.88 3.34
N ALA A 211 -1.40 -7.15 3.01
CA ALA A 211 -1.27 -8.20 4.00
C ALA A 211 0.04 -8.07 4.80
N VAL A 212 1.17 -7.82 4.13
CA VAL A 212 2.48 -7.58 4.79
C VAL A 212 2.43 -6.31 5.64
N GLY A 213 1.77 -5.27 5.14
CA GLY A 213 1.57 -4.01 5.83
C GLY A 213 0.53 -4.05 6.96
N GLN A 214 -0.13 -5.20 7.17
CA GLN A 214 -1.19 -5.37 8.17
C GLN A 214 -2.40 -4.43 8.00
N LEU A 215 -2.66 -3.96 6.77
CA LEU A 215 -3.80 -3.12 6.44
C LEU A 215 -5.06 -3.95 6.12
N MET A 216 -4.90 -5.04 5.37
CA MET A 216 -6.00 -5.93 4.97
C MET A 216 -5.46 -7.34 4.71
N SER A 217 -6.26 -8.38 4.98
CA SER A 217 -5.86 -9.76 4.67
C SER A 217 -5.79 -10.01 3.16
N PHE A 218 -4.93 -10.94 2.73
CA PHE A 218 -4.83 -11.31 1.31
C PHE A 218 -6.16 -11.85 0.75
N ALA A 219 -6.87 -12.69 1.51
CA ALA A 219 -8.17 -13.24 1.11
C ALA A 219 -9.23 -12.14 0.93
N SER A 220 -9.27 -11.15 1.82
CA SER A 220 -10.17 -10.00 1.69
C SER A 220 -9.84 -9.16 0.45
N HIS A 221 -8.55 -9.03 0.12
CA HIS A 221 -8.16 -8.34 -1.11
C HIS A 221 -8.56 -9.12 -2.38
N GLU A 222 -8.43 -10.44 -2.39
CA GLU A 222 -8.91 -11.26 -3.53
C GLU A 222 -10.42 -11.09 -3.75
N LEU A 223 -11.23 -10.90 -2.70
CA LEU A 223 -12.66 -10.56 -2.86
C LEU A 223 -12.85 -9.21 -3.56
N VAL A 224 -12.01 -8.20 -3.25
CA VAL A 224 -12.04 -6.90 -3.95
C VAL A 224 -11.71 -7.07 -5.42
N ILE A 225 -10.75 -7.93 -5.75
CA ILE A 225 -10.42 -8.25 -7.14
C ILE A 225 -11.63 -8.90 -7.82
N SER A 226 -12.23 -9.93 -7.23
CA SER A 226 -13.43 -10.58 -7.78
C SER A 226 -14.54 -9.59 -8.05
N MET A 227 -14.89 -8.75 -7.06
CA MET A 227 -15.95 -7.73 -7.20
C MET A 227 -15.66 -6.76 -8.35
N LEU A 228 -14.40 -6.36 -8.53
CA LEU A 228 -14.02 -5.43 -9.60
C LEU A 228 -14.19 -6.06 -10.99
N PHE A 229 -13.79 -7.32 -11.15
CA PHE A 229 -13.93 -8.05 -12.41
C PHE A 229 -15.39 -8.42 -12.72
N ASP A 230 -16.18 -8.75 -11.69
CA ASP A 230 -17.62 -9.00 -11.84
C ASP A 230 -18.36 -7.74 -12.32
N GLU A 231 -18.02 -6.56 -11.77
CA GLU A 231 -18.58 -5.29 -12.22
C GLU A 231 -18.15 -4.94 -13.65
N LEU A 232 -16.91 -5.26 -14.04
CA LEU A 232 -16.45 -5.06 -15.41
C LEU A 232 -17.27 -5.90 -16.40
N GLN A 233 -17.50 -7.18 -16.07
CA GLN A 233 -18.33 -8.08 -16.88
C GLN A 233 -19.79 -7.62 -16.92
N ARG A 234 -20.33 -7.16 -15.79
CA ARG A 234 -21.70 -6.63 -15.71
C ARG A 234 -21.88 -5.40 -16.59
N ALA A 235 -20.91 -4.48 -16.57
CA ALA A 235 -20.93 -3.27 -17.38
C ALA A 235 -20.93 -3.60 -18.88
N ASP A 236 -20.07 -4.52 -19.33
CA ASP A 236 -20.03 -4.97 -20.73
C ASP A 236 -21.38 -5.56 -21.19
N ARG A 237 -21.96 -6.44 -20.37
CA ARG A 237 -23.27 -7.03 -20.65
C ARG A 237 -24.36 -5.97 -20.72
N GLU A 238 -24.37 -5.00 -19.79
CA GLU A 238 -25.38 -3.95 -19.77
C GLU A 238 -25.31 -3.08 -21.03
N ILE A 239 -24.11 -2.71 -21.48
CA ILE A 239 -23.91 -1.96 -22.73
C ILE A 239 -24.51 -2.73 -23.92
N HIS A 240 -24.20 -4.02 -24.04
CA HIS A 240 -24.74 -4.85 -25.13
C HIS A 240 -26.27 -4.97 -25.10
N VAL A 241 -26.86 -5.17 -23.92
CA VAL A 241 -28.32 -5.22 -23.77
C VAL A 241 -28.95 -3.90 -24.18
N ARG A 242 -28.39 -2.76 -23.75
CA ARG A 242 -28.88 -1.42 -24.11
C ARG A 242 -28.80 -1.15 -25.59
N LEU A 243 -27.70 -1.50 -26.24
CA LEU A 243 -27.57 -1.40 -27.69
C LEU A 243 -28.63 -2.25 -28.40
N GLY A 244 -28.91 -3.45 -27.91
CA GLY A 244 -30.01 -4.29 -28.41
C GLY A 244 -31.39 -3.67 -28.21
N GLU A 245 -31.64 -2.98 -27.09
CA GLU A 245 -32.89 -2.24 -26.86
C GLU A 245 -33.08 -1.07 -27.84
N LEU A 246 -32.00 -0.32 -28.09
CA LEU A 246 -32.01 0.83 -29.00
C LEU A 246 -32.13 0.42 -30.48
N THR A 247 -31.72 -0.82 -30.82
CA THR A 247 -31.74 -1.35 -32.19
C THR A 247 -32.87 -2.38 -32.45
N ARG A 248 -33.92 -2.40 -31.62
CA ARG A 248 -35.09 -3.30 -31.81
C ARG A 248 -35.76 -3.18 -33.18
N GLY A 249 -35.61 -2.03 -33.85
CA GLY A 249 -36.14 -1.78 -35.19
C GLY A 249 -35.33 -2.42 -36.34
N GLY A 250 -34.19 -3.04 -36.03
CA GLY A 250 -33.25 -3.62 -37.00
C GLY A 250 -31.90 -2.89 -37.04
N LEU A 251 -30.92 -3.49 -37.73
CA LEU A 251 -29.56 -2.96 -37.88
C LEU A 251 -29.40 -2.33 -39.28
N SER A 252 -29.86 -1.09 -39.45
CA SER A 252 -29.67 -0.31 -40.68
C SER A 252 -28.50 0.67 -40.55
N LEU A 253 -27.85 1.00 -41.66
CA LEU A 253 -26.85 2.07 -41.71
C LEU A 253 -27.47 3.41 -41.30
N GLY A 254 -26.65 4.26 -40.66
CA GLY A 254 -27.04 5.61 -40.30
C GLY A 254 -27.24 6.51 -41.53
N PRO A 255 -27.96 7.64 -41.38
CA PRO A 255 -28.27 8.55 -42.48
C PRO A 255 -27.03 9.17 -43.14
N GLY A 256 -25.89 9.20 -42.44
CA GLY A 256 -24.60 9.67 -42.96
C GLY A 256 -23.65 8.54 -43.41
N GLY A 257 -24.11 7.29 -43.50
CA GLY A 257 -23.26 6.12 -43.75
C GLY A 257 -22.55 5.56 -42.50
N GLU A 258 -22.95 6.01 -41.31
CA GLU A 258 -22.47 5.50 -40.02
C GLU A 258 -22.87 4.03 -39.81
N LEU A 259 -22.10 3.28 -39.01
CA LEU A 259 -22.42 1.88 -38.72
C LEU A 259 -23.63 1.79 -37.77
N PRO A 260 -24.39 0.68 -37.78
CA PRO A 260 -25.68 0.58 -37.09
C PRO A 260 -25.68 0.81 -35.58
N LEU A 261 -24.51 0.73 -34.92
CA LEU A 261 -24.35 0.90 -33.46
C LEU A 261 -23.71 2.23 -33.06
N ASP A 262 -23.18 3.02 -34.00
CA ASP A 262 -22.41 4.24 -33.71
C ASP A 262 -23.27 5.34 -33.08
N LEU A 263 -24.49 5.54 -33.61
CA LEU A 263 -25.45 6.49 -33.06
C LEU A 263 -26.05 5.98 -31.73
N PRO A 264 -26.56 4.73 -31.63
CA PRO A 264 -27.07 4.19 -30.36
C PRO A 264 -26.06 4.20 -29.21
N LEU A 265 -24.78 3.96 -29.47
CA LEU A 265 -23.75 3.93 -28.43
C LEU A 265 -23.61 5.28 -27.71
N ARG A 266 -23.86 6.40 -28.39
CA ARG A 266 -23.83 7.75 -27.80
C ARG A 266 -24.94 7.97 -26.78
N GLU A 267 -26.00 7.16 -26.81
CA GLU A 267 -27.12 7.22 -25.86
C GLU A 267 -26.91 6.33 -24.63
N VAL A 268 -25.92 5.43 -24.66
CA VAL A 268 -25.56 4.58 -23.52
C VAL A 268 -24.69 5.40 -22.56
N PRO A 269 -25.15 5.69 -21.32
CA PRO A 269 -24.36 6.45 -20.37
C PRO A 269 -23.12 5.64 -19.94
N PRO A 270 -21.98 6.30 -19.64
CA PRO A 270 -20.88 5.63 -18.98
C PRO A 270 -21.38 5.14 -17.61
N THR A 271 -21.25 3.83 -17.37
CA THR A 271 -21.71 3.16 -16.15
C THR A 271 -21.19 3.89 -14.90
N GLY A 272 -22.11 4.43 -14.10
CA GLY A 272 -21.82 5.24 -12.91
C GLY A 272 -22.83 6.37 -12.64
N GLU A 273 -23.57 6.82 -13.66
CA GLU A 273 -24.70 7.75 -13.45
C GLU A 273 -26.02 6.97 -13.29
N PRO A 274 -26.82 7.23 -12.23
CA PRO A 274 -28.17 6.68 -12.14
C PRO A 274 -29.01 7.20 -13.32
N PRO A 275 -29.93 6.39 -13.88
CA PRO A 275 -30.71 6.79 -15.05
C PRO A 275 -31.49 8.06 -14.74
N LYS A 276 -31.17 9.15 -15.45
CA LYS A 276 -31.89 10.42 -15.38
C LYS A 276 -33.34 10.14 -15.79
N LYS A 277 -34.24 10.07 -14.79
CA LYS A 277 -35.69 9.92 -15.02
C LYS A 277 -36.12 11.03 -15.97
N LYS A 278 -36.47 10.69 -17.22
CA LYS A 278 -37.04 11.62 -18.20
C LYS A 278 -38.31 12.22 -17.58
N LYS A 279 -38.25 13.48 -17.12
CA LYS A 279 -39.44 14.24 -16.69
C LYS A 279 -40.37 14.34 -17.90
N LYS A 280 -41.51 13.63 -17.88
CA LYS A 280 -42.61 13.84 -18.83
C LYS A 280 -43.01 15.32 -18.77
N LYS A 281 -42.74 16.09 -19.83
CA LYS A 281 -43.31 17.43 -20.00
C LYS A 281 -44.83 17.28 -20.08
N LYS A 282 -45.53 17.81 -19.08
CA LYS A 282 -46.98 17.94 -19.05
C LYS A 282 -47.38 18.89 -20.19
N LYS A 283 -48.14 18.41 -21.18
CA LYS A 283 -48.81 19.27 -22.16
C LYS A 283 -49.81 20.15 -21.40
N THR A 284 -49.66 21.46 -21.47
CA THR A 284 -50.71 22.41 -21.12
C THR A 284 -51.42 22.81 -22.41
N ASP A 285 -52.62 22.26 -22.61
CA ASP A 285 -53.60 22.78 -23.55
C ASP A 285 -54.06 24.16 -23.06
N LYS A 286 -53.96 25.18 -23.90
CA LYS A 286 -54.63 26.48 -23.68
C LYS A 286 -55.84 26.52 -24.61
N LYS A 287 -57.01 26.21 -24.05
CA LYS A 287 -58.32 26.42 -24.66
C LYS A 287 -58.63 27.92 -24.66
N GLN A 288 -59.16 28.39 -25.80
CA GLN A 288 -59.88 29.65 -25.95
C GLN A 288 -61.03 29.77 -24.92
N ASN A 289 -61.31 30.99 -24.49
CA ASN A 289 -62.66 31.55 -24.55
C ASN A 289 -62.62 33.08 -24.37
N ASP A 290 -63.48 33.70 -25.17
CA ASP A 290 -63.85 35.11 -25.26
C ASP A 290 -64.46 35.65 -23.95
N ASP A 291 -64.43 36.98 -23.78
CA ASP A 291 -65.62 37.82 -23.55
C ASP A 291 -65.21 39.27 -23.21
N ASP A 292 -65.79 40.24 -23.95
CA ASP A 292 -65.78 41.69 -23.69
C ASP A 292 -66.46 42.04 -22.33
N PRO A 293 -66.38 43.31 -21.85
CA PRO A 293 -67.42 44.28 -22.25
C PRO A 293 -66.97 45.75 -22.35
N GLU A 294 -67.66 46.50 -23.22
CA GLU A 294 -67.88 47.94 -23.09
C GLU A 294 -68.76 48.24 -21.85
N GLY A 295 -68.46 49.34 -21.15
CA GLY A 295 -69.36 49.95 -20.15
C GLY A 295 -68.85 49.96 -18.72
#